data_AF-A0A7V3MFI8-F1
#
_entry.id   AF-A0A7V3MFI8-F1
#
_cell.length_a   1.000
_cell.length_b   1.000
_cell.length_c   1.000
_cell.angle_alpha   90.00
_cell.angle_beta   90.00
_cell.angle_gamma   90.00
#
_symmetry.space_group_name_H-M   'P 1'
#
loop_
_entity.id
_entity.type
_entity.pdbx_description
1 polymer ?
#
loop_
_entity_poly.entity_id
_entity_poly.type
_entity_poly.pdbx_seq_one_letter_code
_entity_poly.pdbx_strand_id
1 'polypeptide(L)' 'MGRAFEYRKAAKMKRWGAMSRIFPKLGKIIPMAAKEGGMDPDMNPKLRTAILNAKAQNMPKDNID' A
#
# COMPACT_ATOMS: atom_id res chain seq x y z
N MET A 1 23.83 21.57 -3.97
CA MET A 1 23.58 20.11 -3.91
C MET A 1 24.15 19.48 -5.18
N GLY A 2 25.05 18.49 -5.07
CA GLY A 2 25.67 17.86 -6.25
C GLY A 2 24.74 16.87 -6.99
N ARG A 3 25.12 16.40 -8.19
CA ARG A 3 24.31 15.46 -9.01
C ARG A 3 23.83 14.23 -8.22
N ALA A 4 24.67 13.66 -7.35
CA ALA A 4 24.32 12.50 -6.53
C ALA A 4 23.16 12.77 -5.53
N PHE A 5 22.96 14.03 -5.13
CA PHE A 5 21.81 14.42 -4.32
C PHE A 5 20.55 14.49 -5.18
N GLU A 6 20.63 15.12 -6.37
CA GLU A 6 19.47 15.26 -7.27
C GLU A 6 18.95 13.89 -7.74
N TYR A 7 19.83 12.92 -8.04
CA TYR A 7 19.41 11.55 -8.37
C TYR A 7 18.67 10.87 -7.22
N ARG A 8 19.18 11.02 -5.98
CA ARG A 8 18.52 10.48 -4.79
C ARG A 8 17.17 11.13 -4.54
N LYS A 9 17.09 12.46 -4.71
CA LYS A 9 15.84 13.22 -4.59
C LYS A 9 14.83 12.78 -5.65
N ALA A 10 15.23 12.67 -6.90
CA ALA A 10 14.36 12.22 -8.00
C ALA A 10 13.82 10.80 -7.78
N ALA A 11 14.67 9.85 -7.37
CA ALA A 11 14.25 8.49 -7.04
C ALA A 11 13.23 8.47 -5.88
N LYS A 12 13.48 9.27 -4.83
CA LYS A 12 12.57 9.40 -3.68
C LYS A 12 11.21 9.98 -4.08
N MET A 13 11.21 11.06 -4.86
CA MET A 13 9.98 11.70 -5.34
C MET A 13 9.18 10.78 -6.25
N LYS A 14 9.84 10.01 -7.14
CA LYS A 14 9.18 9.01 -7.97
C LYS A 14 8.48 7.94 -7.13
N ARG A 15 9.16 7.42 -6.10
CA ARG A 15 8.58 6.45 -5.16
C ARG A 15 7.37 7.03 -4.42
N TRP A 16 7.51 8.23 -3.87
CA TRP A 16 6.42 8.89 -3.13
C TRP A 16 5.22 9.23 -4.01
N GLY A 17 5.45 9.65 -5.26
CA GLY A 17 4.38 9.89 -6.24
C GLY A 17 3.63 8.62 -6.64
N ALA A 18 4.29 7.45 -6.64
CA ALA A 18 3.60 6.17 -6.82
C ALA A 18 2.78 5.79 -5.57
N MET A 19 3.37 5.91 -4.38
CA MET A 19 2.72 5.61 -3.11
C MET A 19 1.45 6.44 -2.87
N SER A 20 1.48 7.74 -3.18
CA SER A 20 0.33 8.63 -2.99
C SER A 20 -0.90 8.23 -3.80
N ARG A 21 -0.73 7.51 -4.91
CA ARG A 21 -1.83 7.03 -5.76
C ARG A 21 -2.32 5.64 -5.37
N ILE A 22 -1.43 4.82 -4.82
CA ILE A 22 -1.69 3.41 -4.49
C ILE A 22 -2.29 3.29 -3.09
N PHE A 23 -1.78 4.05 -2.12
CA PHE A 23 -2.23 3.95 -0.72
C PHE A 23 -3.72 4.27 -0.53
N PRO A 24 -4.29 5.33 -1.13
CA PRO A 24 -5.72 5.60 -0.99
C PRO A 24 -6.61 4.53 -1.62
N LYS A 25 -6.12 3.82 -2.65
CA LYS A 25 -6.86 2.72 -3.27
C LYS A 25 -6.89 1.51 -2.35
N LEU A 26 -5.73 1.10 -1.85
CA LEU A 26 -5.62 -0.02 -0.91
C LEU A 26 -6.36 0.24 0.40
N GLY A 27 -6.27 1.46 0.94
CA GLY A 27 -7.00 1.87 2.14
C GLY A 27 -8.53 1.88 1.97
N LYS A 28 -9.06 1.89 0.74
CA LYS A 28 -10.49 1.67 0.49
C LYS A 28 -10.84 0.20 0.29
N ILE A 29 -9.96 -0.55 -0.37
CA ILE A 29 -10.18 -1.95 -0.73
C ILE A 29 -10.12 -2.86 0.50
N ILE A 30 -9.15 -2.67 1.41
CA ILE A 30 -8.98 -3.50 2.61
C ILE A 30 -10.24 -3.46 3.51
N PRO A 31 -10.75 -2.30 3.96
CA PRO A 31 -11.93 -2.26 4.82
C PRO A 31 -13.20 -2.69 4.09
N MET A 32 -13.29 -2.47 2.78
CA MET A 32 -14.43 -2.95 1.97
C MET A 32 -14.42 -4.47 1.88
N ALA A 33 -13.27 -5.09 1.61
CA ALA A 33 -13.12 -6.54 1.59
C ALA A 33 -13.42 -7.16 2.96
N ALA A 34 -12.95 -6.53 4.04
CA ALA A 34 -13.24 -6.97 5.41
C ALA A 34 -14.74 -6.90 5.75
N LYS A 35 -15.46 -5.87 5.27
CA LYS A 35 -16.92 -5.76 5.42
C LYS A 35 -17.70 -6.80 4.62
N GLU A 36 -17.24 -7.14 3.42
CA GLU A 36 -17.94 -8.09 2.52
C GLU A 36 -17.78 -9.55 2.93
N GLY A 37 -16.60 -9.95 3.41
CA GLY A 37 -16.26 -11.38 3.62
C GLY A 37 -15.74 -11.70 5.01
N GLY A 38 -15.91 -10.79 5.97
CA GLY A 38 -15.36 -10.93 7.33
C GLY A 38 -13.92 -10.46 7.44
N MET A 39 -13.49 -10.26 8.69
CA MET A 39 -12.17 -9.71 9.04
C MET A 39 -11.04 -10.74 8.95
N ASP A 40 -11.33 -12.02 8.77
CA ASP A 40 -10.33 -13.09 8.68
C ASP A 40 -9.75 -13.20 7.26
N PRO A 41 -8.43 -12.93 7.07
CA PRO A 41 -7.78 -13.05 5.77
C PRO A 41 -7.76 -14.49 5.23
N ASP A 42 -7.80 -15.49 6.11
CA ASP A 42 -7.77 -16.91 5.72
C ASP A 42 -9.12 -17.38 5.16
N MET A 43 -10.22 -16.76 5.60
CA MET A 43 -11.57 -17.06 5.14
C MET A 43 -11.98 -16.17 3.95
N ASN A 44 -11.25 -15.08 3.70
CA ASN A 44 -11.58 -14.09 2.68
C ASN A 44 -10.42 -13.87 1.68
N PRO A 45 -10.46 -14.51 0.49
CA PRO A 45 -9.39 -14.39 -0.50
C PRO A 45 -9.24 -12.96 -1.06
N LYS A 46 -10.31 -12.15 -1.08
CA LYS A 46 -10.21 -10.73 -1.46
C LYS A 46 -9.40 -9.93 -0.43
N LEU A 47 -9.65 -10.15 0.87
CA LEU A 47 -8.91 -9.49 1.94
C LEU A 47 -7.43 -9.91 1.93
N ARG A 48 -7.14 -11.20 1.77
CA ARG A 48 -5.77 -11.72 1.66
C ARG A 48 -5.00 -11.06 0.51
N THR A 49 -5.59 -11.00 -0.68
CA THR A 49 -4.93 -10.37 -1.84
C THR A 49 -4.73 -8.87 -1.65
N ALA A 50 -5.69 -8.18 -1.04
CA ALA A 50 -5.55 -6.76 -0.69
C ALA A 50 -4.38 -6.52 0.29
N ILE A 51 -4.26 -7.35 1.34
CA ILE A 51 -3.19 -7.28 2.33
C ILE A 51 -1.82 -7.60 1.69
N LEU A 52 -1.75 -8.62 0.82
CA LEU A 52 -0.52 -8.96 0.10
C LEU A 52 -0.07 -7.81 -0.82
N ASN A 53 -1.00 -7.19 -1.53
CA ASN A 53 -0.72 -6.01 -2.35
C ASN A 53 -0.25 -4.82 -1.51
N ALA A 54 -0.83 -4.60 -0.32
CA ALA A 54 -0.38 -3.56 0.59
C ALA A 54 1.04 -3.80 1.14
N LYS A 55 1.36 -5.04 1.52
CA LYS A 55 2.72 -5.44 1.92
C LYS A 55 3.72 -5.26 0.79
N ALA A 56 3.37 -5.66 -0.43
CA ALA A 56 4.24 -5.48 -1.62
C ALA A 56 4.55 -4.00 -1.91
N GLN A 57 3.65 -3.09 -1.53
CA GLN A 57 3.83 -1.64 -1.72
C GLN A 57 4.50 -0.95 -0.53
N ASN A 58 5.01 -1.71 0.45
CA ASN A 58 5.58 -1.20 1.70
C ASN A 58 4.62 -0.24 2.44
N MET A 59 3.31 -0.55 2.43
CA MET A 59 2.36 0.17 3.27
C MET A 59 2.64 -0.17 4.75
N PRO A 60 2.64 0.82 5.66
CA PRO A 60 2.79 0.59 7.10
C PRO A 60 1.73 -0.38 7.63
N LYS A 61 2.11 -1.24 8.58
CA LYS A 61 1.17 -2.19 9.21
C LYS A 61 -0.01 -1.50 9.88
N ASP A 62 0.22 -0.33 10.49
CA ASP A 62 -0.83 0.48 11.12
C ASP A 62 -1.95 0.90 10.16
N ASN A 63 -1.70 0.86 8.84
CA ASN A 63 -2.70 1.16 7.82
C ASN A 63 -3.39 -0.11 7.24
N ILE A 64 -2.97 -1.30 7.68
CA ILE A 64 -3.42 -2.61 7.18
C ILE A 64 -4.20 -3.39 8.24
N ASP A 65 -3.80 -3.26 9.52
CA ASP A 65 -4.46 -3.89 10.68
C ASP A 65 -5.87 -3.34 10.96
#